data_AF-A0A7W8ZYS7-F1
#
_entry.id   AF-A0A7W8ZYS7-F1
#
_cell.length_a   1.000
_cell.length_b   1.000
_cell.length_c   1.000
_cell.angle_alpha   90.00
_cell.angle_beta   90.00
_cell.angle_gamma   90.00
#
_symmetry.space_group_name_H-M   'P 1'
#
loop_
_entity.id
_entity.type
_entity.pdbx_description
1 polymer ?
#
loop_
_entity_poly.entity_id
_entity_poly.type
_entity_poly.pdbx_seq_one_letter_code
_entity_poly.pdbx_strand_id
1 'polypeptide(L)'
;MTVAGENGQSQVDTAAPAARQIGTWAWLGIGVASAVVGLLPWILTGMRLPLQNLWGTDTLPAEMPIALLPFSQYSITLIAGIIVVGAAIAGVVARSTRARQGRFGLAALTAGVLVTQVIATVQAAVVVGNGLRPGRESLIYLVAVVSVATASFVVGALVLVLIARMPRAGALIGLGIAAVAVGWWLGALVVHRPGLVTETQTALLGLLRWVPAILCGVAIGWCGVNTVGRVVAAVTALASAVIGPAIATAVSSATGTRVLARYPAEMLEYGVQVFQQVLGISELTLRPILTAIIVAAAVLAFKAVLRRRRAPLAEACP
;
A
#
# COMPACT_ATOMS: atom_id res chain seq x y z
N MET A 1 52.19 22.19 53.00
CA MET A 1 52.02 23.07 51.83
C MET A 1 51.24 22.28 50.80
N THR A 2 49.97 22.63 50.65
CA THR A 2 48.91 21.90 49.94
C THR A 2 48.93 22.24 48.45
N VAL A 3 48.92 21.21 47.61
CA VAL A 3 48.66 21.28 46.16
C VAL A 3 47.28 20.69 45.91
N ALA A 4 46.36 21.49 45.37
CA ALA A 4 45.13 21.13 44.65
C ALA A 4 44.40 22.47 44.35
N GLY A 5 43.91 22.79 43.16
CA GLY A 5 43.51 21.99 42.01
C GLY A 5 42.17 22.56 41.53
N GLU A 6 42.18 23.58 40.67
CA GLU A 6 40.97 24.10 40.01
C GLU A 6 41.07 23.81 38.51
N ASN A 7 40.65 22.60 38.14
CA ASN A 7 40.32 22.29 36.75
C ASN A 7 38.90 22.77 36.48
N GLY A 8 38.78 23.97 35.91
CA GLY A 8 37.57 24.44 35.25
C GLY A 8 37.29 23.61 34.01
N GLN A 9 36.61 22.47 34.18
CA GLN A 9 36.02 21.73 33.06
C GLN A 9 34.86 22.53 32.51
N SER A 10 35.14 23.25 31.42
CA SER A 10 34.16 23.84 30.52
C SER A 10 33.33 22.70 29.93
N GLN A 11 32.10 22.56 30.41
CA GLN A 11 31.10 21.65 29.88
C GLN A 11 30.74 22.12 28.47
N VAL A 12 31.44 21.58 27.46
CA VAL A 12 31.10 21.78 26.05
C VAL A 12 29.83 21.00 25.80
N ASP A 13 28.69 21.69 25.96
CA ASP A 13 27.39 21.26 25.45
C ASP A 13 27.53 21.05 23.94
N THR A 14 27.85 19.83 23.54
CA THR A 14 27.77 19.36 22.15
C THR A 14 26.31 19.17 21.81
N ALA A 15 25.58 20.29 21.70
CA ALA A 15 24.23 20.32 21.18
C ALA A 15 24.26 19.73 19.77
N ALA A 16 23.71 18.53 19.61
CA ALA A 16 23.57 17.89 18.31
C ALA A 16 22.90 18.88 17.33
N PRO A 17 23.42 19.04 16.10
CA PRO A 17 22.90 20.04 15.17
C PRO A 17 21.41 19.81 14.92
N ALA A 18 20.60 20.82 15.22
CA ALA A 18 19.17 20.79 15.00
C ALA A 18 18.88 20.46 13.52
N ALA A 19 18.07 19.43 13.28
CA ALA A 19 17.78 18.98 11.93
C ALA A 19 17.14 20.11 11.11
N ARG A 20 17.76 20.48 9.98
CA ARG A 20 17.26 21.54 9.10
C ARG A 20 15.86 21.20 8.60
N GLN A 21 14.92 22.11 8.83
CA GLN A 21 13.54 21.97 8.37
C GLN A 21 13.47 22.04 6.84
N ILE A 22 12.66 21.18 6.24
CA ILE A 22 12.40 21.15 4.80
C ILE A 22 11.19 22.04 4.49
N GLY A 23 11.28 22.84 3.42
CA GLY A 23 10.22 23.75 2.98
C GLY A 23 8.92 23.04 2.58
N THR A 24 7.78 23.71 2.77
CA THR A 24 6.43 23.15 2.52
C THR A 24 6.24 22.66 1.07
N TRP A 25 6.77 23.40 0.08
CA TRP A 25 6.70 23.00 -1.33
C TRP A 25 7.48 21.72 -1.63
N ALA A 26 8.60 21.48 -0.95
CA ALA A 26 9.33 20.23 -1.09
C ALA A 26 8.53 19.05 -0.52
N TRP A 27 7.79 19.23 0.57
CA TRP A 27 6.87 18.21 1.07
C TRP A 27 5.73 17.91 0.10
N LEU A 28 5.16 18.93 -0.54
CA LEU A 28 4.18 18.75 -1.60
C LEU A 28 4.77 17.90 -2.74
N GLY A 29 5.97 18.25 -3.22
CA GLY A 29 6.69 17.50 -4.26
C GLY A 29 6.99 16.05 -3.87
N ILE A 30 7.34 15.78 -2.61
CA ILE A 30 7.53 14.43 -2.08
C ILE A 30 6.21 13.64 -2.09
N GLY A 31 5.09 14.30 -1.77
CA GLY A 31 3.75 13.71 -1.86
C GLY A 31 3.41 13.30 -3.29
N VAL A 32 3.61 14.21 -4.25
CA VAL A 32 3.43 13.94 -5.69
C VAL A 32 4.33 12.79 -6.13
N ALA A 33 5.62 12.82 -5.78
CA ALA A 33 6.58 11.77 -6.13
C ALA A 33 6.16 10.40 -5.57
N SER A 34 5.66 10.35 -4.34
CA SER A 34 5.16 9.11 -3.73
C SER A 34 3.97 8.53 -4.49
N ALA A 35 3.02 9.39 -4.89
CA ALA A 35 1.88 8.96 -5.72
C ALA A 35 2.32 8.48 -7.11
N VAL A 36 3.28 9.17 -7.75
CA VAL A 36 3.86 8.78 -9.04
C VAL A 36 4.59 7.44 -8.94
N VAL A 37 5.34 7.18 -7.87
CA VAL A 37 5.95 5.85 -7.61
C VAL A 37 4.87 4.79 -7.44
N GLY A 38 3.75 5.12 -6.80
CA GLY A 38 2.56 4.27 -6.77
C GLY A 38 2.08 3.88 -8.18
N LEU A 39 2.02 4.84 -9.10
CA LEU A 39 1.63 4.62 -10.50
C LEU A 39 2.68 3.89 -11.35
N LEU A 40 3.90 3.66 -10.86
CA LEU A 40 5.02 3.14 -11.64
C LEU A 40 4.68 1.88 -12.47
N PRO A 41 4.03 0.83 -11.94
CA PRO A 41 3.72 -0.36 -12.74
C PRO A 41 2.86 -0.04 -13.95
N TRP A 42 1.95 0.93 -13.80
CA TRP A 42 1.08 1.40 -14.87
C TRP A 42 1.79 2.32 -15.85
N ILE A 43 2.71 3.17 -15.37
CA ILE A 43 3.55 4.01 -16.24
C ILE A 43 4.39 3.12 -17.17
N LEU A 44 4.94 2.02 -16.65
CA LEU A 44 5.77 1.08 -17.41
C LEU A 44 5.01 0.31 -18.49
N THR A 45 3.68 0.21 -18.41
CA THR A 45 2.85 -0.37 -19.49
C THR A 45 2.58 0.62 -20.63
N GLY A 46 2.98 1.88 -20.48
CA GLY A 46 2.65 2.97 -21.39
C GLY A 46 1.30 3.63 -21.10
N MET A 47 0.64 3.28 -19.98
CA MET A 47 -0.63 3.86 -19.52
C MET A 47 -1.79 3.77 -20.53
N ARG A 48 -1.71 2.86 -21.50
CA ARG A 48 -2.78 2.62 -22.48
C ARG A 48 -3.84 1.72 -21.90
N LEU A 49 -5.10 2.14 -21.96
CA LEU A 49 -6.20 1.35 -21.43
C LEU A 49 -6.21 -0.07 -22.02
N PRO A 50 -6.48 -1.10 -21.19
CA PRO A 50 -6.75 -2.43 -21.72
C PRO A 50 -7.98 -2.39 -22.63
N LEU A 51 -8.07 -3.34 -23.56
CA LEU A 51 -9.21 -3.46 -24.47
C LEU A 51 -10.53 -3.50 -23.68
N GLN A 52 -11.45 -2.60 -24.03
CA GLN A 52 -12.73 -2.42 -23.37
C GLN A 52 -13.84 -3.08 -24.20
N ASN A 53 -14.61 -3.99 -23.58
CA ASN A 53 -15.71 -4.68 -24.26
C ASN A 53 -16.89 -3.78 -24.62
N LEU A 54 -16.98 -2.61 -23.97
CA LEU A 54 -18.07 -1.65 -24.11
C LEU A 54 -17.63 -0.38 -24.84
N TRP A 55 -16.48 -0.41 -25.52
CA TRP A 55 -16.00 0.72 -26.31
C TRP A 55 -16.98 1.04 -27.45
N GLY A 56 -17.16 2.32 -27.77
CA GLY A 56 -18.12 2.78 -28.77
C GLY A 56 -17.71 2.51 -30.22
N THR A 57 -16.41 2.31 -30.44
CA THR A 57 -15.81 2.09 -31.76
C THR A 57 -14.96 0.84 -31.75
N ASP A 58 -14.82 0.19 -32.90
CA ASP A 58 -13.81 -0.84 -33.06
C ASP A 58 -12.43 -0.18 -32.97
N THR A 59 -11.66 -0.56 -31.95
CA THR A 59 -10.38 0.07 -31.63
C THR A 59 -9.39 -1.01 -31.26
N LEU A 60 -8.23 -1.01 -31.93
CA LEU A 60 -7.19 -1.99 -31.66
C LEU A 60 -6.54 -1.72 -30.30
N PRO A 61 -6.00 -2.75 -29.61
CA PRO A 61 -5.33 -2.56 -28.31
C PRO A 61 -4.21 -1.51 -28.33
N ALA A 62 -3.49 -1.38 -29.46
CA ALA A 62 -2.43 -0.38 -29.62
C ALA A 62 -2.95 1.06 -29.76
N GLU A 63 -4.21 1.22 -30.15
CA GLU A 63 -4.88 2.51 -30.40
C GLU A 63 -5.71 2.97 -29.20
N MET A 64 -5.88 2.12 -28.18
CA MET A 64 -6.56 2.49 -26.95
C MET A 64 -5.90 3.73 -26.31
N PRO A 65 -6.72 4.67 -25.81
CA PRO A 65 -6.21 5.95 -25.32
C PRO A 65 -5.45 5.79 -24.01
N ILE A 66 -4.66 6.81 -23.70
CA ILE A 66 -3.89 6.89 -22.46
C ILE A 66 -4.78 7.38 -21.32
N ALA A 67 -4.76 6.63 -20.22
CA ALA A 67 -5.43 7.00 -18.98
C ALA A 67 -4.46 6.85 -17.80
N LEU A 68 -4.49 7.77 -16.85
CA LEU A 68 -3.59 7.78 -15.69
C LEU A 68 -3.88 6.64 -14.70
N LEU A 69 -5.07 6.03 -14.76
CA LEU A 69 -5.40 4.81 -14.04
C LEU A 69 -5.87 3.72 -15.01
N PRO A 70 -5.57 2.44 -14.73
CA PRO A 70 -5.99 1.32 -15.55
C PRO A 70 -7.46 0.98 -15.29
N PHE A 71 -8.37 1.85 -15.70
CA PHE A 71 -9.81 1.65 -15.52
C PHE A 71 -10.29 0.47 -16.37
N SER A 72 -10.33 -0.69 -15.72
CA SER A 72 -10.75 -1.99 -16.25
C SER A 72 -11.21 -2.89 -15.11
N GLN A 73 -12.26 -3.68 -15.35
CA GLN A 73 -12.70 -4.74 -14.43
C GLN A 73 -11.57 -5.74 -14.10
N TYR A 74 -10.63 -5.94 -15.03
CA TYR A 74 -9.50 -6.86 -14.87
C TYR A 74 -8.32 -6.23 -14.10
N SER A 75 -8.42 -4.95 -13.76
CA SER A 75 -7.33 -4.19 -13.12
C SER A 75 -7.72 -3.65 -11.75
N ILE A 76 -8.79 -4.16 -11.13
CA ILE A 76 -9.30 -3.71 -9.83
C ILE A 76 -8.23 -3.78 -8.73
N THR A 77 -7.52 -4.91 -8.63
CA THR A 77 -6.41 -5.08 -7.69
C THR A 77 -5.25 -4.14 -7.99
N LEU A 78 -4.97 -3.86 -9.27
CA LEU A 78 -3.94 -2.93 -9.67
C LEU A 78 -4.30 -1.49 -9.29
N ILE A 79 -5.54 -1.04 -9.52
CA ILE A 79 -6.04 0.27 -9.10
C ILE A 79 -5.83 0.45 -7.59
N ALA A 80 -6.23 -0.54 -6.80
CA ALA A 80 -6.01 -0.50 -5.36
C ALA A 80 -4.52 -0.49 -5.00
N GLY A 81 -3.72 -1.33 -5.67
CA GLY A 81 -2.27 -1.43 -5.48
C GLY A 81 -1.55 -0.09 -5.69
N ILE A 82 -1.73 0.55 -6.84
CA ILE A 82 -1.05 1.81 -7.18
C ILE A 82 -1.45 2.97 -6.26
N ILE A 83 -2.73 3.07 -5.89
CA ILE A 83 -3.24 4.12 -5.01
C ILE A 83 -2.72 3.92 -3.58
N VAL A 84 -2.89 2.73 -3.01
CA VAL A 84 -2.55 2.45 -1.61
C VAL A 84 -1.04 2.43 -1.41
N VAL A 85 -0.25 1.88 -2.34
CA VAL A 85 1.22 1.87 -2.23
C VAL A 85 1.79 3.29 -2.28
N GLY A 86 1.32 4.14 -3.20
CA GLY A 86 1.77 5.53 -3.26
C GLY A 86 1.50 6.29 -1.95
N ALA A 87 0.32 6.09 -1.36
CA ALA A 87 -0.03 6.68 -0.08
C ALA A 87 0.79 6.10 1.09
N ALA A 88 1.06 4.79 1.08
CA ALA A 88 1.87 4.12 2.09
C ALA A 88 3.32 4.61 2.07
N ILE A 89 3.93 4.78 0.90
CA ILE A 89 5.27 5.37 0.73
C ILE A 89 5.30 6.75 1.36
N ALA A 90 4.32 7.60 1.05
CA ALA A 90 4.22 8.94 1.61
C ALA A 90 4.08 8.90 3.15
N GLY A 91 3.29 7.97 3.68
CA GLY A 91 3.15 7.72 5.11
C GLY A 91 4.46 7.31 5.79
N VAL A 92 5.21 6.40 5.18
CA VAL A 92 6.53 5.94 5.67
C VAL A 92 7.53 7.09 5.65
N VAL A 93 7.59 7.86 4.56
CA VAL A 93 8.46 9.05 4.45
C VAL A 93 8.09 10.06 5.53
N ALA A 94 6.80 10.36 5.71
CA ALA A 94 6.36 11.29 6.74
C ALA A 94 6.72 10.82 8.15
N ARG A 95 6.60 9.51 8.44
CA ARG A 95 6.97 8.94 9.74
C ARG A 95 8.47 9.02 10.00
N SER A 96 9.30 8.66 9.01
CA SER A 96 10.76 8.60 9.15
C SER A 96 11.41 9.98 9.21
N THR A 97 10.75 10.99 8.65
CA THR A 97 11.28 12.36 8.57
C THR A 97 10.57 13.35 9.49
N ARG A 98 9.79 12.86 10.48
CA ARG A 98 8.97 13.70 11.38
C ARG A 98 9.76 14.85 12.04
N ALA A 99 11.03 14.63 12.38
CA ALA A 99 11.91 15.65 12.96
C ALA A 99 12.26 16.81 12.01
N ARG A 100 12.10 16.64 10.69
CA ARG A 100 12.39 17.63 9.64
C ARG A 100 11.13 18.33 9.13
N GLN A 101 9.95 17.95 9.63
CA GLN A 101 8.66 18.50 9.20
C GLN A 101 8.37 19.80 9.95
N GLY A 102 8.14 20.89 9.19
CA GLY A 102 7.54 22.10 9.73
C GLY A 102 6.03 21.93 10.00
N ARG A 103 5.37 22.99 10.47
CA ARG A 103 3.94 22.99 10.84
C ARG A 103 3.01 22.40 9.77
N PHE A 104 3.29 22.68 8.50
CA PHE A 104 2.48 22.25 7.36
C PHE A 104 3.08 21.09 6.55
N GLY A 105 4.20 20.50 7.00
CA GLY A 105 4.92 19.49 6.22
C GLY A 105 4.07 18.25 5.90
N LEU A 106 3.37 17.69 6.89
CA LEU A 106 2.47 16.57 6.62
C LEU A 106 1.29 16.97 5.74
N ALA A 107 0.68 18.12 5.99
CA ALA A 107 -0.49 18.57 5.23
C ALA A 107 -0.14 18.76 3.75
N ALA A 108 1.02 19.35 3.44
CA ALA A 108 1.49 19.52 2.08
C ALA A 108 1.84 18.17 1.41
N LEU A 109 2.48 17.25 2.13
CA LEU A 109 2.74 15.90 1.62
C LEU A 109 1.44 15.15 1.31
N THR A 110 0.49 15.17 2.23
CA THR A 110 -0.83 14.57 2.03
C THR A 110 -1.55 15.23 0.86
N ALA A 111 -1.54 16.56 0.76
CA ALA A 111 -2.12 17.29 -0.37
C ALA A 111 -1.50 16.87 -1.71
N GLY A 112 -0.18 16.73 -1.78
CA GLY A 112 0.51 16.24 -2.98
C GLY A 112 0.01 14.85 -3.42
N VAL A 113 -0.11 13.91 -2.48
CA VAL A 113 -0.65 12.57 -2.77
C VAL A 113 -2.10 12.65 -3.26
N LEU A 114 -2.97 13.33 -2.50
CA LEU A 114 -4.40 13.37 -2.77
C LEU A 114 -4.70 14.07 -4.10
N VAL A 115 -4.05 15.20 -4.38
CA VAL A 115 -4.22 15.93 -5.64
C VAL A 115 -3.79 15.07 -6.82
N THR A 116 -2.63 14.41 -6.77
CA THR A 116 -2.19 13.51 -7.85
C THR A 116 -3.17 12.37 -8.09
N GLN A 117 -3.67 11.74 -7.02
CA GLN A 117 -4.64 10.64 -7.14
C GLN A 117 -5.99 11.12 -7.70
N VAL A 118 -6.50 12.27 -7.24
CA VAL A 118 -7.75 12.86 -7.77
C VAL A 118 -7.60 13.19 -9.25
N ILE A 119 -6.50 13.83 -9.66
CA ILE A 119 -6.23 14.12 -11.07
C ILE A 119 -6.21 12.82 -11.89
N ALA A 120 -5.53 11.78 -11.41
CA ALA A 120 -5.45 10.50 -12.10
C ALA A 120 -6.84 9.83 -12.23
N THR A 121 -7.66 9.85 -11.18
CA THR A 121 -9.02 9.32 -11.18
C THR A 121 -9.94 10.08 -12.11
N VAL A 122 -9.96 11.41 -12.05
CA VAL A 122 -10.81 12.24 -12.90
C VAL A 122 -10.42 12.09 -14.36
N GLN A 123 -9.12 12.13 -14.67
CA GLN A 123 -8.65 11.98 -16.05
C GLN A 123 -9.02 10.61 -16.62
N ALA A 124 -8.81 9.53 -15.85
CA ALA A 124 -9.20 8.19 -16.29
C ALA A 124 -10.72 8.04 -16.47
N ALA A 125 -11.51 8.63 -15.57
CA ALA A 125 -12.98 8.62 -15.67
C ALA A 125 -13.48 9.35 -16.93
N VAL A 126 -12.89 10.50 -17.26
CA VAL A 126 -13.24 11.26 -18.47
C VAL A 126 -12.83 10.49 -19.73
N VAL A 127 -11.62 9.93 -19.78
CA VAL A 127 -11.15 9.15 -20.95
C VAL A 127 -12.03 7.93 -21.19
N VAL A 128 -12.32 7.16 -20.15
CA VAL A 128 -13.18 5.98 -20.28
C VAL A 128 -14.61 6.40 -20.60
N GLY A 129 -15.17 7.37 -19.88
CA GLY A 129 -16.55 7.84 -20.08
C GLY A 129 -16.82 8.32 -21.51
N ASN A 130 -15.87 9.04 -22.12
CA ASN A 130 -16.00 9.51 -23.50
C ASN A 130 -15.83 8.40 -24.55
N GLY A 131 -15.12 7.32 -24.22
CA GLY A 131 -14.87 6.22 -25.15
C GLY A 131 -15.90 5.10 -25.11
N LEU A 132 -16.67 4.98 -24.02
CA LEU A 132 -17.70 3.95 -23.89
C LEU A 132 -18.91 4.24 -24.79
N ARG A 133 -19.52 3.18 -25.32
CA ARG A 133 -20.80 3.27 -26.05
C ARG A 133 -21.90 3.84 -25.14
N PRO A 134 -22.85 4.63 -25.66
CA PRO A 134 -24.00 5.07 -24.87
C PRO A 134 -24.81 3.87 -24.37
N GLY A 135 -25.20 3.88 -23.09
CA GLY A 135 -26.04 2.83 -22.52
C GLY A 135 -25.88 2.64 -21.03
N ARG A 136 -26.88 2.00 -20.41
CA ARG A 136 -26.91 1.73 -18.97
C ARG A 136 -25.75 0.83 -18.51
N GLU A 137 -25.35 -0.13 -19.32
CA GLU A 137 -24.25 -1.07 -19.02
C GLU A 137 -22.91 -0.32 -18.87
N SER A 138 -22.62 0.59 -19.79
CA SER A 138 -21.43 1.45 -19.77
C SER A 138 -21.39 2.35 -18.53
N LEU A 139 -22.54 2.91 -18.13
CA LEU A 139 -22.66 3.73 -16.93
C LEU A 139 -22.39 2.90 -15.66
N ILE A 140 -23.00 1.72 -15.54
CA ILE A 140 -22.79 0.82 -14.40
C ILE A 140 -21.32 0.43 -14.30
N TYR A 141 -20.69 0.08 -15.43
CA TYR A 141 -19.28 -0.24 -15.51
C TYR A 141 -18.39 0.92 -15.05
N LEU A 142 -18.61 2.13 -15.57
CA LEU A 142 -17.83 3.32 -15.21
C LEU A 142 -17.99 3.63 -13.70
N VAL A 143 -19.23 3.62 -13.20
CA VAL A 143 -19.52 3.86 -11.77
C VAL A 143 -18.84 2.81 -10.90
N ALA A 144 -18.85 1.53 -11.28
CA ALA A 144 -18.21 0.47 -10.52
C ALA A 144 -16.69 0.69 -10.41
N VAL A 145 -16.01 0.96 -11.53
CA VAL A 145 -14.54 1.18 -11.53
C VAL A 145 -14.16 2.47 -10.81
N VAL A 146 -14.94 3.55 -10.97
CA VAL A 146 -14.75 4.81 -10.21
C VAL A 146 -14.96 4.59 -8.71
N SER A 147 -15.94 3.76 -8.33
CA SER A 147 -16.20 3.42 -6.92
C SER A 147 -15.04 2.65 -6.31
N VAL A 148 -14.45 1.71 -7.05
CA VAL A 148 -13.23 0.99 -6.64
C VAL A 148 -12.06 1.96 -6.43
N ALA A 149 -11.84 2.88 -7.36
CA ALA A 149 -10.79 3.89 -7.23
C ALA A 149 -11.02 4.81 -6.02
N THR A 150 -12.27 5.24 -5.80
CA THR A 150 -12.66 6.09 -4.68
C THR A 150 -12.51 5.37 -3.33
N ALA A 151 -12.93 4.11 -3.23
CA ALA A 151 -12.71 3.29 -2.05
C ALA A 151 -11.21 3.10 -1.77
N SER A 152 -10.41 2.85 -2.81
CA SER A 152 -8.96 2.75 -2.71
C SER A 152 -8.31 4.04 -2.22
N PHE A 153 -8.84 5.19 -2.64
CA PHE A 153 -8.39 6.51 -2.18
C PHE A 153 -8.64 6.70 -0.68
N VAL A 154 -9.83 6.34 -0.19
CA VAL A 154 -10.17 6.38 1.24
C VAL A 154 -9.24 5.47 2.05
N VAL A 155 -9.02 4.23 1.57
CA VAL A 155 -8.09 3.28 2.19
C VAL A 155 -6.66 3.82 2.17
N GLY A 156 -6.20 4.38 1.05
CA GLY A 156 -4.88 4.98 0.91
C GLY A 156 -4.67 6.15 1.88
N ALA A 157 -5.64 7.06 1.99
CA ALA A 157 -5.60 8.17 2.93
C ALA A 157 -5.55 7.68 4.38
N LEU A 158 -6.37 6.67 4.73
CA LEU A 158 -6.34 6.03 6.04
C LEU A 158 -4.95 5.42 6.32
N VAL A 159 -4.40 4.65 5.38
CA VAL A 159 -3.07 4.03 5.49
C VAL A 159 -1.99 5.09 5.69
N LEU A 160 -2.01 6.19 4.92
CA LEU A 160 -1.08 7.30 5.08
C LEU A 160 -1.14 7.87 6.49
N VAL A 161 -2.34 8.20 6.99
CA VAL A 161 -2.53 8.78 8.33
C VAL A 161 -2.09 7.80 9.43
N LEU A 162 -2.49 6.53 9.32
CA LEU A 162 -2.10 5.47 10.25
C LEU A 162 -0.57 5.35 10.35
N ILE A 163 0.13 5.31 9.21
CA ILE A 163 1.59 5.19 9.20
C ILE A 163 2.24 6.51 9.66
N ALA A 164 1.78 7.67 9.20
CA ALA A 164 2.46 8.94 9.46
C ALA A 164 2.28 9.43 10.91
N ARG A 165 1.06 9.31 11.47
CA ARG A 165 0.69 10.01 12.72
C ARG A 165 0.49 9.10 13.91
N MET A 166 0.00 7.89 13.72
CA MET A 166 -0.42 7.07 14.85
C MET A 166 0.76 6.49 15.64
N PRO A 167 0.54 6.07 16.90
CA PRO A 167 1.49 5.26 17.65
C PRO A 167 1.87 3.97 16.88
N ARG A 168 2.90 3.26 17.34
CA ARG A 168 3.43 2.06 16.64
C ARG A 168 2.34 1.04 16.28
N ALA A 169 1.34 0.85 17.14
CA ALA A 169 0.19 -0.02 16.88
C ALA A 169 -0.64 0.43 15.67
N GLY A 170 -1.02 1.72 15.59
CA GLY A 170 -1.76 2.23 14.42
C GLY A 170 -0.93 2.17 13.14
N ALA A 171 0.38 2.48 13.23
CA ALA A 171 1.29 2.34 12.08
C ALA A 171 1.41 0.89 11.60
N LEU A 172 1.39 -0.09 12.51
CA LEU A 172 1.37 -1.51 12.17
C LEU A 172 0.13 -1.88 11.35
N ILE A 173 -1.05 -1.39 11.72
CA ILE A 173 -2.29 -1.61 10.95
C ILE A 173 -2.14 -1.06 9.53
N GLY A 174 -1.68 0.19 9.40
CA GLY A 174 -1.45 0.82 8.10
C GLY A 174 -0.42 0.06 7.25
N LEU A 175 0.69 -0.39 7.84
CA LEU A 175 1.71 -1.20 7.16
C LEU A 175 1.19 -2.58 6.75
N GLY A 176 0.33 -3.21 7.55
CA GLY A 176 -0.29 -4.49 7.23
C GLY A 176 -1.22 -4.40 6.01
N ILE A 177 -2.06 -3.36 5.96
CA ILE A 177 -2.90 -3.08 4.78
C ILE A 177 -2.03 -2.78 3.56
N ALA A 178 -1.00 -1.94 3.71
CA ALA A 178 -0.07 -1.61 2.64
C ALA A 178 0.67 -2.84 2.11
N ALA A 179 1.01 -3.82 2.97
CA ALA A 179 1.70 -5.05 2.56
C ALA A 179 0.89 -5.85 1.53
N VAL A 180 -0.45 -5.89 1.66
CA VAL A 180 -1.34 -6.51 0.68
C VAL A 180 -1.27 -5.78 -0.66
N ALA A 181 -1.41 -4.45 -0.62
CA ALA A 181 -1.34 -3.62 -1.81
C ALA A 181 0.02 -3.71 -2.53
N VAL A 182 1.12 -3.85 -1.78
CA VAL A 182 2.46 -4.08 -2.34
C VAL A 182 2.51 -5.39 -3.14
N GLY A 183 1.80 -6.43 -2.71
CA GLY A 183 1.69 -7.67 -3.50
C GLY A 183 1.08 -7.44 -4.88
N TRP A 184 0.00 -6.68 -4.96
CA TRP A 184 -0.66 -6.33 -6.23
C TRP A 184 0.23 -5.43 -7.10
N TRP A 185 0.87 -4.44 -6.48
CA TRP A 185 1.77 -3.51 -7.15
C TRP A 185 2.99 -4.21 -7.76
N LEU A 186 3.62 -5.12 -7.00
CA LEU A 186 4.76 -5.92 -7.48
C LEU A 186 4.34 -6.93 -8.54
N GLY A 187 3.16 -7.56 -8.40
CA GLY A 187 2.63 -8.49 -9.39
C GLY A 187 2.50 -7.84 -10.77
N ALA A 188 2.07 -6.57 -10.81
CA ALA A 188 1.94 -5.82 -12.06
C ALA A 188 3.29 -5.40 -12.68
N LEU A 189 4.37 -5.31 -11.89
CA LEU A 189 5.71 -5.13 -12.45
C LEU A 189 6.22 -6.38 -13.17
N VAL A 190 5.80 -7.56 -12.72
CA VAL A 190 6.18 -8.84 -13.33
C VAL A 190 5.36 -9.12 -14.58
N VAL A 191 4.04 -8.91 -14.50
CA VAL A 191 3.12 -9.08 -15.62
C VAL A 191 2.61 -7.70 -16.06
N HIS A 192 3.45 -7.00 -16.80
CA HIS A 192 3.19 -5.64 -17.28
C HIS A 192 2.49 -5.58 -18.65
N ARG A 193 2.33 -6.71 -19.35
CA ARG A 193 1.62 -6.79 -20.64
C ARG A 193 0.66 -7.98 -20.69
N PRO A 194 -0.56 -7.82 -21.25
CA PRO A 194 -1.43 -8.95 -21.56
C PRO A 194 -0.76 -9.87 -22.58
N GLY A 195 -0.68 -11.17 -22.31
CA GLY A 195 -0.04 -12.15 -23.19
C GLY A 195 0.27 -13.46 -22.48
N LEU A 196 0.96 -14.36 -23.18
CA LEU A 196 1.46 -15.59 -22.57
C LEU A 196 2.50 -15.27 -21.50
N VAL A 197 2.27 -15.77 -20.30
CA VAL A 197 3.20 -15.61 -19.17
C VAL A 197 4.37 -16.56 -19.38
N THR A 198 5.59 -16.03 -19.33
CA THR A 198 6.81 -16.85 -19.43
C THR A 198 7.01 -17.71 -18.18
N GLU A 199 7.82 -18.78 -18.29
CA GLU A 199 8.19 -19.60 -17.14
C GLU A 199 8.85 -18.77 -16.03
N THR A 200 9.72 -17.83 -16.40
CA THR A 200 10.39 -16.92 -15.46
C THR A 200 9.39 -16.04 -14.71
N GLN A 201 8.40 -15.47 -15.40
CA GLN A 201 7.34 -14.68 -14.76
C GLN A 201 6.50 -15.55 -13.82
N THR A 202 6.19 -16.79 -14.21
CA THR A 202 5.45 -17.74 -13.37
C THR A 202 6.22 -18.07 -12.08
N ALA A 203 7.52 -18.35 -12.20
CA ALA A 203 8.40 -18.58 -11.04
C ALA A 203 8.46 -17.34 -10.13
N LEU A 204 8.59 -16.14 -10.71
CA LEU A 204 8.66 -14.90 -9.96
C LEU A 204 7.34 -14.57 -9.24
N LEU A 205 6.19 -14.80 -9.87
CA LEU A 205 4.88 -14.73 -9.20
C LEU A 205 4.75 -15.77 -8.08
N GLY A 206 5.35 -16.95 -8.29
CA GLY A 206 5.55 -17.99 -7.27
C GLY A 206 6.26 -17.48 -6.02
N LEU A 207 7.28 -16.62 -6.18
CA LEU A 207 7.99 -15.97 -5.08
C LEU A 207 7.21 -14.78 -4.50
N LEU A 208 6.62 -13.94 -5.36
CA LEU A 208 5.92 -12.72 -4.95
C LEU A 208 4.70 -12.98 -4.05
N ARG A 209 4.07 -14.16 -4.17
CA ARG A 209 2.93 -14.53 -3.31
C ARG A 209 3.25 -14.46 -1.80
N TRP A 210 4.52 -14.60 -1.42
CA TRP A 210 4.94 -14.54 -0.02
C TRP A 210 5.21 -13.13 0.48
N VAL A 211 5.42 -12.16 -0.42
CA VAL A 211 5.84 -10.80 -0.07
C VAL A 211 4.87 -10.11 0.88
N PRO A 212 3.53 -10.13 0.68
CA PRO A 212 2.60 -9.51 1.63
C PRO A 212 2.73 -10.06 3.04
N ALA A 213 2.83 -11.39 3.18
CA ALA A 213 2.97 -12.05 4.47
C ALA A 213 4.32 -11.72 5.13
N ILE A 214 5.40 -11.71 4.36
CA ILE A 214 6.74 -11.35 4.84
C ILE A 214 6.75 -9.90 5.34
N LEU A 215 6.24 -8.96 4.55
CA LEU A 215 6.17 -7.54 4.94
C LEU A 215 5.31 -7.33 6.18
N CYS A 216 4.18 -8.03 6.29
CA CYS A 216 3.34 -8.01 7.47
C CYS A 216 4.10 -8.55 8.71
N GLY A 217 4.78 -9.69 8.58
CA GLY A 217 5.62 -10.25 9.65
C GLY A 217 6.75 -9.32 10.08
N VAL A 218 7.44 -8.68 9.13
CA VAL A 218 8.47 -7.67 9.41
C VAL A 218 7.88 -6.48 10.16
N ALA A 219 6.70 -5.98 9.75
CA ALA A 219 6.03 -4.88 10.43
C ALA A 219 5.65 -5.24 11.88
N ILE A 220 5.14 -6.47 12.10
CA ILE A 220 4.82 -6.99 13.45
C ILE A 220 6.10 -7.05 14.30
N GLY A 221 7.19 -7.61 13.78
CA GLY A 221 8.46 -7.68 14.49
C GLY A 221 9.10 -6.30 14.78
N TRP A 222 8.92 -5.35 13.87
CA TRP A 222 9.32 -3.95 14.06
C TRP A 222 8.55 -3.30 15.21
N CYS A 223 7.22 -3.43 15.20
CA CYS A 223 6.33 -2.89 16.22
C CYS A 223 6.52 -3.55 17.61
N GLY A 224 6.73 -4.87 17.63
CA GLY A 224 6.73 -5.71 18.82
C GLY A 224 5.32 -5.98 19.36
N VAL A 225 5.21 -6.91 20.32
CA VAL A 225 3.93 -7.45 20.84
C VAL A 225 3.76 -7.25 22.36
N ASN A 226 4.49 -6.30 22.94
CA ASN A 226 4.61 -6.17 24.40
C ASN A 226 3.43 -5.47 25.10
N THR A 227 2.39 -5.08 24.36
CA THR A 227 1.24 -4.34 24.88
C THR A 227 -0.02 -4.80 24.17
N VAL A 228 -1.17 -4.81 24.85
CA VAL A 228 -2.47 -5.22 24.29
C VAL A 228 -2.76 -4.52 22.95
N GLY A 229 -2.59 -3.20 22.86
CA GLY A 229 -2.84 -2.47 21.62
C GLY A 229 -1.95 -2.90 20.43
N ARG A 230 -0.74 -3.40 20.69
CA ARG A 230 0.14 -3.95 19.64
C ARG A 230 -0.24 -5.37 19.25
N VAL A 231 -0.74 -6.16 20.19
CA VAL A 231 -1.30 -7.50 19.90
C VAL A 231 -2.54 -7.35 19.03
N VAL A 232 -3.47 -6.47 19.39
CA VAL A 232 -4.65 -6.17 18.58
C VAL A 232 -4.24 -5.70 17.19
N ALA A 233 -3.29 -4.76 17.09
CA ALA A 233 -2.79 -4.30 15.79
C ALA A 233 -2.12 -5.42 14.96
N ALA A 234 -1.39 -6.34 15.58
CA ALA A 234 -0.81 -7.49 14.91
C ALA A 234 -1.90 -8.44 14.38
N VAL A 235 -2.93 -8.72 15.18
CA VAL A 235 -4.10 -9.50 14.75
C VAL A 235 -4.81 -8.81 13.59
N THR A 236 -5.03 -7.49 13.66
CA THR A 236 -5.64 -6.73 12.57
C THR A 236 -4.79 -6.75 11.29
N ALA A 237 -3.46 -6.64 11.41
CA ALA A 237 -2.55 -6.71 10.27
C ALA A 237 -2.57 -8.11 9.61
N LEU A 238 -2.58 -9.18 10.42
CA LEU A 238 -2.74 -10.55 9.94
C LEU A 238 -4.11 -10.77 9.28
N ALA A 239 -5.18 -10.29 9.91
CA ALA A 239 -6.53 -10.36 9.36
C ALA A 239 -6.61 -9.63 8.02
N SER A 240 -6.00 -8.45 7.89
CA SER A 240 -5.94 -7.70 6.64
C SER A 240 -5.24 -8.48 5.52
N ALA A 241 -4.18 -9.23 5.85
CA ALA A 241 -3.45 -10.06 4.89
C ALA A 241 -4.29 -11.21 4.29
N VAL A 242 -5.35 -11.64 4.99
CA VAL A 242 -6.28 -12.68 4.54
C VAL A 242 -7.54 -12.08 3.92
N ILE A 243 -8.13 -11.09 4.59
CA ILE A 243 -9.39 -10.45 4.19
C ILE A 243 -9.20 -9.61 2.93
N GLY A 244 -8.08 -8.90 2.80
CA GLY A 244 -7.81 -8.01 1.66
C GLY A 244 -7.88 -8.73 0.31
N PRO A 245 -7.12 -9.82 0.10
CA PRO A 245 -7.23 -10.64 -1.11
C PRO A 245 -8.63 -11.24 -1.31
N ALA A 246 -9.32 -11.69 -0.25
CA ALA A 246 -10.67 -12.23 -0.37
C ALA A 246 -11.68 -11.18 -0.85
N ILE A 247 -11.63 -9.96 -0.31
CA ILE A 247 -12.45 -8.83 -0.78
C ILE A 247 -12.14 -8.53 -2.24
N ALA A 248 -10.86 -8.46 -2.60
CA ALA A 248 -10.45 -8.19 -3.98
C ALA A 248 -10.98 -9.24 -4.97
N THR A 249 -10.91 -10.53 -4.61
CA THR A 249 -11.48 -11.62 -5.41
C THR A 249 -13.00 -11.49 -5.52
N ALA A 250 -13.70 -11.25 -4.41
CA ALA A 250 -15.15 -11.07 -4.40
C ALA A 250 -15.61 -9.90 -5.29
N VAL A 251 -14.96 -8.74 -5.17
CA VAL A 251 -15.26 -7.55 -5.99
C VAL A 251 -14.95 -7.82 -7.46
N SER A 252 -13.82 -8.47 -7.77
CA SER A 252 -13.45 -8.80 -9.15
C SER A 252 -14.44 -9.79 -9.78
N SER A 253 -14.88 -10.81 -9.04
CA SER A 253 -15.89 -11.76 -9.50
C SER A 253 -17.25 -11.09 -9.69
N ALA A 254 -17.70 -10.28 -8.73
CA ALA A 254 -19.00 -9.61 -8.79
C ALA A 254 -19.07 -8.57 -9.92
N THR A 255 -17.99 -7.82 -10.16
CA THR A 255 -17.94 -6.84 -11.26
C THR A 255 -17.75 -7.48 -12.63
N GLY A 256 -17.19 -8.69 -12.70
CA GLY A 256 -17.00 -9.44 -13.96
C GLY A 256 -18.28 -10.08 -14.51
N THR A 257 -19.33 -10.25 -13.69
CA THR A 257 -20.56 -10.94 -14.10
C THR A 257 -21.55 -10.00 -14.80
N ARG A 258 -21.48 -9.97 -16.14
CA ARG A 258 -22.34 -9.12 -16.98
C ARG A 258 -23.84 -9.42 -16.84
N VAL A 259 -24.21 -10.65 -16.51
CA VAL A 259 -25.61 -11.08 -16.33
C VAL A 259 -26.23 -10.41 -15.10
N LEU A 260 -25.47 -10.35 -14.00
CA LEU A 260 -25.89 -9.82 -12.70
C LEU A 260 -25.86 -8.29 -12.65
N ALA A 261 -25.27 -7.62 -13.65
CA ALA A 261 -25.25 -6.15 -13.73
C ALA A 261 -26.66 -5.52 -13.74
N ARG A 262 -27.69 -6.29 -14.14
CA ARG A 262 -29.09 -5.85 -14.11
C ARG A 262 -29.75 -6.05 -12.73
N TYR A 263 -29.16 -6.87 -11.86
CA TYR A 263 -29.68 -7.30 -10.56
C TYR A 263 -28.62 -7.04 -9.46
N PRO A 264 -28.48 -5.79 -8.98
CA PRO A 264 -27.39 -5.40 -8.07
C PRO A 264 -27.44 -6.10 -6.71
N ALA A 265 -28.64 -6.49 -6.23
CA ALA A 265 -28.79 -7.26 -5.00
C ALA A 265 -28.21 -8.68 -5.16
N GLU A 266 -28.55 -9.37 -6.24
CA GLU A 266 -28.00 -10.69 -6.56
C GLU A 266 -26.48 -10.62 -6.80
N MET A 267 -25.99 -9.53 -7.39
CA MET A 267 -24.56 -9.29 -7.59
C MET A 267 -23.81 -9.17 -6.26
N LEU A 268 -24.42 -8.52 -5.26
CA LEU A 268 -23.88 -8.41 -3.90
C LEU A 268 -23.86 -9.78 -3.21
N GLU A 269 -24.97 -10.52 -3.28
CA GLU A 269 -25.06 -11.88 -2.73
C GLU A 269 -24.00 -12.81 -3.32
N TYR A 270 -23.82 -12.76 -4.64
CA TYR A 270 -22.76 -13.50 -5.34
C TYR A 270 -21.37 -13.09 -4.83
N GLY A 271 -21.11 -11.79 -4.68
CA GLY A 271 -19.85 -11.30 -4.10
C GLY A 271 -19.61 -11.81 -2.68
N VAL A 272 -20.63 -11.79 -1.81
CA VAL A 272 -20.56 -12.31 -0.43
C VAL A 272 -20.28 -13.81 -0.43
N GLN A 273 -20.92 -14.57 -1.32
CA GLN A 273 -20.68 -16.00 -1.48
C GLN A 273 -19.24 -16.29 -1.89
N VAL A 274 -18.71 -15.57 -2.89
CA VAL A 274 -17.30 -15.70 -3.32
C VAL A 274 -16.35 -15.33 -2.18
N PHE A 275 -16.64 -14.26 -1.43
CA PHE A 275 -15.83 -13.87 -0.27
C PHE A 275 -15.75 -14.99 0.77
N GLN A 276 -16.89 -15.56 1.16
CA GLN A 276 -16.95 -16.67 2.12
C GLN A 276 -16.24 -17.93 1.59
N GLN A 277 -16.43 -18.24 0.31
CA GLN A 277 -15.75 -19.37 -0.34
C GLN A 277 -14.23 -19.20 -0.29
N VAL A 278 -13.71 -18.02 -0.63
CA VAL A 278 -12.26 -17.74 -0.59
C VAL A 278 -11.71 -17.84 0.82
N LEU A 279 -12.43 -17.32 1.83
CA LEU A 279 -12.04 -17.47 3.24
C LEU A 279 -12.06 -18.94 3.71
N GLY A 280 -12.90 -19.79 3.12
CA GLY A 280 -12.94 -21.21 3.40
C GLY A 280 -11.73 -21.99 2.87
N ILE A 281 -10.93 -21.42 1.97
CA ILE A 281 -9.77 -22.10 1.40
C ILE A 281 -8.58 -21.97 2.35
N SER A 282 -8.31 -23.04 3.12
CA SER A 282 -7.24 -23.09 4.13
C SER A 282 -5.85 -22.71 3.58
N GLU A 283 -5.56 -23.03 2.32
CA GLU A 283 -4.28 -22.65 1.69
C GLU A 283 -4.13 -21.13 1.54
N LEU A 284 -5.23 -20.41 1.26
CA LEU A 284 -5.22 -18.96 1.09
C LEU A 284 -5.28 -18.19 2.41
N THR A 285 -5.73 -18.84 3.49
CA THR A 285 -5.88 -18.20 4.81
C THR A 285 -4.76 -18.56 5.78
N LEU A 286 -4.47 -19.85 5.96
CA LEU A 286 -3.52 -20.32 6.97
C LEU A 286 -2.08 -20.08 6.56
N ARG A 287 -1.76 -20.29 5.28
CA ARG A 287 -0.39 -20.18 4.75
C ARG A 287 0.19 -18.77 4.92
N PRO A 288 -0.51 -17.68 4.55
CA PRO A 288 0.01 -16.32 4.79
C PRO A 288 0.16 -15.98 6.27
N ILE A 289 -0.77 -16.46 7.13
CA ILE A 289 -0.70 -16.24 8.58
C ILE A 289 0.56 -16.88 9.16
N LEU A 290 0.80 -18.16 8.86
CA LEU A 290 1.97 -18.89 9.35
C LEU A 290 3.27 -18.23 8.90
N THR A 291 3.38 -17.83 7.63
CA THR A 291 4.55 -17.10 7.12
C THR A 291 4.78 -15.79 7.87
N ALA A 292 3.74 -14.99 8.05
CA ALA A 292 3.85 -13.73 8.77
C ALA A 292 4.28 -13.94 10.23
N ILE A 293 3.76 -14.97 10.91
CA ILE A 293 4.15 -15.33 12.28
C ILE A 293 5.62 -15.76 12.34
N ILE A 294 6.06 -16.65 11.44
CA ILE A 294 7.45 -17.13 11.39
C ILE A 294 8.41 -15.95 11.17
N VAL A 295 8.10 -15.07 10.21
CA VAL A 295 8.92 -13.89 9.92
C VAL A 295 8.93 -12.92 11.11
N ALA A 296 7.78 -12.69 11.75
CA ALA A 296 7.71 -11.85 12.94
C ALA A 296 8.57 -12.40 14.08
N ALA A 297 8.50 -13.71 14.34
CA ALA A 297 9.32 -14.38 15.34
C ALA A 297 10.82 -14.24 15.03
N ALA A 298 11.22 -14.43 13.78
CA ALA A 298 12.62 -14.26 13.36
C ALA A 298 13.12 -12.82 13.58
N VAL A 299 12.33 -11.80 13.23
CA VAL A 299 12.69 -10.39 13.44
C VAL A 299 12.77 -10.05 14.93
N LEU A 300 11.88 -10.58 15.76
CA LEU A 300 11.92 -10.40 17.21
C LEU A 300 13.13 -11.08 17.85
N ALA A 301 13.45 -12.31 17.45
CA ALA A 301 14.62 -13.04 17.90
C ALA A 301 15.91 -12.31 17.54
N PHE A 302 16.03 -11.83 16.29
CA PHE A 302 17.17 -11.04 15.84
C PHE A 302 17.36 -9.77 16.68
N LYS A 303 16.28 -9.02 16.97
CA LYS A 303 16.31 -7.85 17.84
C LYS A 303 16.75 -8.20 19.27
N ALA A 304 16.30 -9.34 19.81
CA ALA A 304 16.70 -9.78 21.15
C ALA A 304 18.20 -10.09 21.22
N VAL A 305 18.75 -10.79 20.21
CA VAL A 305 20.19 -11.08 20.11
C VAL A 305 21.02 -9.79 20.01
N LEU A 306 20.60 -8.83 19.18
CA LEU A 306 21.29 -7.55 19.06
C LEU A 306 21.28 -6.73 20.35
N ARG A 307 20.19 -6.76 21.14
CA ARG A 307 20.14 -6.10 22.45
C ARG A 307 21.10 -6.73 23.44
N ARG A 308 21.18 -8.06 23.49
CA ARG A 308 22.12 -8.79 24.36
C ARG A 308 23.58 -8.47 24.03
N ARG A 309 23.93 -8.35 22.75
CA ARG A 309 25.30 -8.00 22.31
C ARG A 309 25.74 -6.58 22.63
N ARG A 310 24.81 -5.65 22.91
CA ARG A 310 25.11 -4.25 23.25
C ARG A 310 25.20 -3.98 24.76
N ALA A 311 24.72 -4.91 25.60
CA ALA A 311 24.81 -4.81 27.05
C ALA A 311 26.24 -4.88 27.64
N PRO A 312 27.25 -5.58 27.06
CA PRO A 312 28.55 -5.76 27.72
C PRO A 312 29.53 -4.57 27.61
N LEU A 313 29.13 -3.41 27.08
CA LEU A 313 30.00 -2.22 26.99
C LEU A 313 29.74 -1.16 28.08
N ALA A 314 28.74 -1.37 28.95
CA ALA A 314 28.40 -0.41 30.01
C ALA A 314 29.00 -0.75 31.40
N GLU A 315 29.56 -1.96 31.58
CA GLU A 315 30.17 -2.40 32.85
C GLU A 315 31.71 -2.33 32.85
N ALA A 316 32.33 -1.72 31.82
CA ALA A 316 33.78 -1.61 31.68
C ALA A 316 34.32 -0.17 31.80
N CYS A 317 33.85 0.57 32.80
CA CYS A 317 34.56 1.75 33.31
C CYS A 317 34.52 1.69 34.86
N PRO A 318 35.66 1.45 35.53
CA PRO A 318 35.79 1.63 36.97
C PRO A 318 35.72 3.09 37.37
#